data_AF-A0A2H9NDN0-F1
#
_entry.id   AF-A0A2H9NDN0-F1
#
_cell.length_a   1.000
_cell.length_b   1.000
_cell.length_c   1.000
_cell.angle_alpha   90.00
_cell.angle_beta   90.00
_cell.angle_gamma   90.00
#
_symmetry.space_group_name_H-M   'P 1'
#
loop_
_entity.id
_entity.type
_entity.pdbx_description
1 polymer ?
#
loop_
_entity_poly.entity_id
_entity_poly.type
_entity_poly.pdbx_seq_one_letter_code
_entity_poly.pdbx_strand_id
1 'polypeptide(L)' 'MGMDEIDAIRLATLNSSNYFNLKNLGALAIGRDANITIVDNLKDFNVETVIFKGKIVVSSGKILAKFKKRKISEKWTHTV' A
#
# COMPACT_ATOMS: atom_id res chain seq x y z
N MET A 1 -1.96 5.04 24.29
CA MET A 1 -2.14 3.61 24.01
C MET A 1 -2.00 3.43 22.52
N GLY A 2 -1.17 2.48 22.05
CA GLY A 2 -1.00 2.20 20.61
C GLY A 2 -2.21 1.44 20.04
N MET A 3 -2.29 1.36 18.71
CA MET A 3 -3.25 0.50 18.00
C MET A 3 -2.65 -0.91 17.85
N ASP A 4 -3.49 -1.94 17.91
CA ASP A 4 -3.10 -3.31 17.57
C ASP A 4 -2.60 -3.39 16.12
N GLU A 5 -1.51 -4.12 15.89
CA GLU A 5 -0.82 -4.15 14.61
C GLU A 5 -1.73 -4.69 13.48
N ILE A 6 -2.59 -5.66 13.79
CA ILE A 6 -3.54 -6.23 12.81
C ILE A 6 -4.63 -5.22 12.48
N ASP A 7 -5.13 -4.49 13.47
CA ASP A 7 -6.13 -3.45 13.24
C ASP A 7 -5.55 -2.28 12.43
N ALA A 8 -4.30 -1.90 12.67
CA ALA A 8 -3.59 -0.91 11.87
C ALA A 8 -3.47 -1.34 10.40
N ILE A 9 -3.13 -2.61 10.15
CA ILE A 9 -3.06 -3.15 8.78
C ILE A 9 -4.43 -3.17 8.12
N ARG A 10 -5.48 -3.61 8.82
CA ARG A 10 -6.86 -3.61 8.29
C ARG A 10 -7.31 -2.20 7.95
N LEU A 11 -7.00 -1.23 8.80
CA LEU A 11 -7.31 0.18 8.57
C LEU A 11 -6.62 0.70 7.29
N ALA A 12 -5.33 0.40 7.13
CA ALA A 12 -4.52 0.82 5.98
C ALA A 12 -4.83 0.06 4.67
N THR A 13 -5.54 -1.07 4.74
CA THR A 13 -5.78 -1.94 3.57
C THR A 13 -7.28 -2.17 3.33
N LEU A 14 -7.87 -3.16 4.00
CA LEU A 14 -9.23 -3.63 3.77
C LEU A 14 -10.28 -2.55 4.03
N ASN A 15 -10.19 -1.86 5.16
CA ASN A 15 -11.18 -0.85 5.55
C ASN A 15 -11.15 0.35 4.59
N SER A 16 -9.95 0.84 4.27
CA SER A 16 -9.77 1.91 3.27
C SER A 16 -10.30 1.50 1.90
N SER A 17 -9.99 0.28 1.46
CA SER A 17 -10.49 -0.25 0.18
C SER A 17 -12.01 -0.32 0.15
N ASN A 18 -12.64 -0.82 1.21
CA ASN A 18 -14.10 -0.89 1.33
C ASN A 18 -14.74 0.49 1.35
N TYR A 19 -14.18 1.44 2.12
CA TYR A 19 -14.68 2.80 2.22
C TYR A 19 -14.70 3.52 0.87
N PHE A 20 -13.63 3.37 0.08
CA PHE A 20 -13.52 3.97 -1.25
C PHE A 20 -14.06 3.08 -2.39
N ASN A 21 -14.69 1.94 -2.06
CA ASN A 21 -15.21 0.98 -3.03
C ASN A 21 -14.17 0.49 -4.07
N LEU A 22 -12.91 0.32 -3.63
CA LEU A 22 -11.78 -0.14 -4.44
C LEU A 22 -11.75 -1.66 -4.54
N LYS A 23 -12.74 -2.25 -5.21
CA LYS A 23 -13.06 -3.70 -5.22
C LYS A 23 -11.87 -4.66 -5.38
N ASN A 24 -10.82 -4.25 -6.09
CA ASN A 24 -9.65 -5.08 -6.39
C ASN A 24 -8.47 -4.90 -5.41
N LEU A 25 -8.57 -4.03 -4.40
CA LEU A 25 -7.46 -3.64 -3.51
C LEU A 25 -7.70 -4.01 -2.05
N GLY A 26 -6.63 -4.02 -1.25
CA GLY A 26 -6.73 -4.06 0.22
C GLY A 26 -6.93 -5.44 0.84
N ALA A 27 -6.86 -6.53 0.06
CA ALA A 27 -6.82 -7.89 0.60
C ALA A 27 -6.05 -8.83 -0.33
N LEU A 28 -5.47 -9.89 0.25
CA LEU A 28 -4.85 -10.99 -0.49
C LEU A 28 -5.93 -12.01 -0.86
N ALA A 29 -6.39 -11.99 -2.10
CA ALA A 29 -7.41 -12.92 -2.61
C ALA A 29 -7.30 -13.09 -4.14
N ILE A 30 -7.82 -14.21 -4.66
CA ILE A 30 -7.93 -14.46 -6.10
C ILE A 30 -8.79 -13.36 -6.74
N GLY A 31 -8.35 -12.84 -7.90
CA GLY A 31 -9.05 -11.79 -8.64
C GLY A 31 -8.79 -10.37 -8.14
N ARG A 32 -7.95 -10.18 -7.11
CA ARG A 32 -7.47 -8.86 -6.66
C ARG A 32 -6.13 -8.49 -7.28
N ASP A 33 -5.81 -7.20 -7.30
CA ASP A 33 -4.51 -6.73 -7.75
C ASP A 33 -3.42 -7.27 -6.83
N ALA A 34 -2.34 -7.79 -7.41
CA ALA A 34 -1.15 -8.23 -6.68
C ALA A 34 -0.33 -7.02 -6.20
N ASN A 35 -0.91 -6.27 -5.27
CA ASN A 35 -0.29 -5.20 -4.49
C ASN A 35 0.03 -5.73 -3.11
N ILE A 36 1.26 -6.20 -2.92
CA ILE A 36 1.71 -6.95 -1.75
C ILE A 36 2.95 -6.26 -1.18
N THR A 37 2.94 -6.01 0.12
CA THR A 37 4.12 -5.52 0.85
C THR A 37 4.54 -6.60 1.85
N ILE A 38 5.80 -7.02 1.75
CA ILE A 38 6.41 -7.98 2.66
C ILE A 38 7.28 -7.19 3.62
N VAL A 39 7.04 -7.40 4.91
CA VAL A 39 7.77 -6.77 6.02
C VAL A 39 8.45 -7.83 6.86
N ASP A 40 9.48 -7.43 7.60
CA ASP A 40 10.21 -8.30 8.51
C ASP A 40 9.33 -8.80 9.68
N ASN A 41 8.57 -7.90 10.28
CA ASN A 41 7.64 -8.18 11.38
C ASN A 41 6.57 -7.09 11.49
N LEU A 42 5.50 -7.37 12.23
CA LEU A 42 4.36 -6.44 12.32
C LEU A 42 4.59 -5.24 13.26
N LYS A 43 5.62 -5.31 14.12
CA LYS A 43 5.91 -4.29 15.12
C LYS A 43 6.84 -3.20 14.57
N ASP A 44 7.96 -3.59 13.98
CA ASP A 44 8.92 -2.66 13.37
C ASP A 44 8.53 -2.30 11.93
N PHE A 45 7.81 -3.20 11.25
CA PHE A 45 7.22 -2.98 9.93
C PHE A 45 8.22 -2.54 8.85
N ASN A 46 9.46 -3.06 8.90
CA ASN A 46 10.49 -2.73 7.92
C ASN A 46 10.16 -3.40 6.59
N VAL A 47 10.02 -2.59 5.53
CA VAL A 47 9.66 -3.09 4.20
C VAL A 47 10.85 -3.75 3.51
N GLU A 48 10.74 -5.06 3.26
CA GLU A 48 11.76 -5.80 2.52
C GLU A 48 11.49 -5.83 1.02
N THR A 49 10.24 -6.15 0.65
CA THR A 49 9.83 -6.36 -0.74
C THR A 49 8.46 -5.76 -0.99
N VAL A 50 8.29 -5.11 -2.14
CA VAL A 50 7.00 -4.60 -2.60
C VAL A 50 6.72 -5.13 -3.99
N ILE A 51 5.57 -5.77 -4.14
CA ILE A 51 4.99 -6.18 -5.41
C ILE A 51 3.85 -5.21 -5.71
N PHE A 52 3.90 -4.56 -6.86
CA PHE A 52 2.85 -3.65 -7.33
C PHE A 52 2.36 -4.12 -8.70
N LYS A 53 1.07 -4.42 -8.81
CA LYS A 53 0.44 -5.00 -10.00
C LYS A 53 1.21 -6.21 -10.55
N GLY A 54 1.63 -7.09 -9.65
CA GLY A 54 2.35 -8.32 -9.99
C GLY A 54 3.83 -8.12 -10.37
N LYS A 55 4.40 -6.92 -10.22
CA LYS A 55 5.81 -6.64 -10.49
C LYS A 55 6.54 -6.27 -9.21
N ILE A 56 7.72 -6.86 -8.98
CA ILE A 56 8.59 -6.46 -7.87
C ILE A 56 9.13 -5.05 -8.16
N VAL A 57 8.80 -4.09 -7.30
CA VAL A 57 9.21 -2.68 -7.40
C VAL A 57 10.17 -2.26 -6.29
N VAL A 58 10.26 -3.04 -5.21
CA VAL A 58 11.24 -2.92 -4.12
C VAL A 58 11.75 -4.32 -3.80
N SER A 59 13.05 -4.48 -3.58
CA SER A 59 13.68 -5.72 -3.12
C SER A 59 14.85 -5.42 -2.20
N SER A 60 14.98 -6.18 -1.11
CA SER A 60 15.96 -5.95 -0.04
C SER A 60 15.97 -4.49 0.45
N GLY A 61 14.78 -3.90 0.60
CA GLY A 61 14.59 -2.49 1.01
C GLY A 61 15.01 -1.44 -0.03
N LYS A 62 15.44 -1.86 -1.24
CA LYS A 62 15.87 -0.95 -2.31
C LYS A 62 14.82 -0.84 -3.39
N ILE A 63 14.53 0.40 -3.80
CA ILE A 63 13.61 0.69 -4.91
C ILE A 63 14.25 0.26 -6.23
N LEU A 64 13.53 -0.57 -6.98
CA LEU A 64 13.93 -1.05 -8.32
C LEU A 64 13.24 -0.28 -9.46
N ALA A 65 12.05 0.27 -9.21
CA ALA A 65 11.25 0.95 -10.23
C ALA A 65 11.56 2.45 -10.32
N LYS A 66 11.58 2.99 -11.54
CA LYS A 66 11.60 4.45 -11.75
C LYS A 66 10.18 4.99 -11.73
N PHE A 67 9.86 5.80 -10.71
CA PHE A 67 8.56 6.47 -10.61
C PHE A 67 8.62 7.83 -11.30
N LYS A 68 7.68 8.10 -12.21
CA LYS A 68 7.46 9.47 -12.70
C LYS A 68 6.71 10.23 -11.61
N LYS A 69 7.26 11.33 -11.11
CA LYS A 69 6.51 12.28 -10.28
C LYS A 69 5.31 12.77 -11.09
N ARG A 70 4.10 12.46 -10.64
CA ARG A 70 2.88 12.97 -11.27
C ARG A 70 2.70 14.41 -10.82
N LYS A 71 2.69 15.37 -11.76
CA LYS A 71 2.31 16.75 -11.46
C LYS A 71 0.82 16.74 -11.09
N ILE A 72 0.52 16.93 -9.81
CA ILE A 72 -0.85 17.19 -9.36
C ILE A 72 -1.15 18.62 -9.80
N SER A 73 -2.30 18.83 -10.47
CA SER A 73 -2.64 20.20 -10.88
C SER A 73 -2.98 21.04 -9.65
N GLU A 74 -2.60 22.31 -9.67
CA GLU A 74 -2.78 23.26 -8.56
C GLU A 74 -4.25 23.37 -8.11
N LYS A 75 -5.19 23.05 -9.00
CA LYS A 75 -6.63 23.03 -8.71
C LYS A 75 -7.03 22.00 -7.63
N TRP A 76 -6.23 20.95 -7.42
CA TRP A 76 -6.47 19.91 -6.41
C TRP A 76 -5.67 20.11 -5.11
N THR A 77 -4.74 21.06 -5.07
CA THR A 77 -3.92 21.36 -3.87
C THR A 77 -4.49 22.48 -3.01
N HIS A 78 -5.59 23.11 -3.45
CA HIS A 78 -6.35 24.06 -2.65
C HIS A 78 -7.53 23.30 -2.02
N THR A 79 -7.33 22.77 -0.83
CA THR A 79 -8.43 22.26 0.00
C THR A 79 -9.07 23.46 0.71
N VAL A 80 -10.41 23.54 0.71
CA VAL A 80 -11.20 24.47 1.54
C VAL A 80 -11.04 24.17 3.02
#